data_AF-A0A151R0W5-F1
#
_entry.id   AF-A0A151R0W5-F1
#
_cell.length_a   1.000
_cell.length_b   1.000
_cell.length_c   1.000
_cell.angle_alpha   90.00
_cell.angle_beta   90.00
_cell.angle_gamma   90.00
#
_symmetry.space_group_name_H-M   'P 1'
#
loop_
_entity.id
_entity.type
_entity.pdbx_description
1 polymer ?
#
loop_
_entity_poly.entity_id
_entity_poly.type
_entity_poly.pdbx_seq_one_letter_code
_entity_poly.pdbx_strand_id
1 'polypeptide(L)'
;MTSESAMVVADKIEGLVEQTTQGSFVPHGRDDILTTAIGRPEHAGHVRGVGGSWSHRYYFGAPPSRSSTIDSCSQEAMQIMEMHFEEKLKNIQEEFEQKFELLARSQQQTTVAHDGVRVSTKRSCAAPDPLG
;
A
#
# COMPACT_ATOMS: atom_id res chain seq x y z
N MET A 1 45.21 -37.22 -4.77
CA MET A 1 44.88 -36.57 -3.49
C MET A 1 43.72 -35.63 -3.74
N THR A 2 42.53 -35.95 -3.25
CA THR A 2 41.40 -35.02 -3.19
C THR A 2 41.66 -34.01 -2.07
N SER A 3 41.29 -32.73 -2.27
CA SER A 3 41.43 -31.72 -1.22
C SER A 3 40.37 -31.94 -0.14
N GLU A 4 40.70 -31.59 1.11
CA GLU A 4 39.74 -31.58 2.22
C GLU A 4 38.49 -30.76 1.86
N SER A 5 38.67 -29.61 1.21
CA SER A 5 37.57 -28.78 0.74
C SER A 5 36.64 -29.47 -0.26
N ALA A 6 37.17 -30.34 -1.11
CA ALA A 6 36.37 -31.09 -2.08
C ALA A 6 35.56 -32.20 -1.38
N MET A 7 36.12 -32.83 -0.35
CA MET A 7 35.39 -33.80 0.46
C MET A 7 34.22 -33.16 1.21
N VAL A 8 34.44 -32.02 1.86
CA VAL A 8 33.36 -31.29 2.56
C VAL A 8 32.19 -30.96 1.63
N VAL A 9 32.48 -30.56 0.39
CA VAL A 9 31.43 -30.28 -0.61
C VAL A 9 30.74 -31.56 -1.05
N ALA A 10 31.48 -32.67 -1.21
CA ALA A 10 30.90 -33.96 -1.58
C ALA A 10 29.93 -34.49 -0.51
N ASP A 11 30.32 -34.45 0.77
CA ASP A 11 29.49 -34.87 1.89
C ASP A 11 28.19 -34.02 1.95
N LYS A 12 28.31 -32.72 1.67
CA LYS A 12 27.15 -31.82 1.62
C LYS A 12 26.23 -32.12 0.43
N ILE A 13 26.78 -32.52 -0.72
CA ILE A 13 25.97 -32.95 -1.88
C ILE A 13 25.17 -34.20 -1.51
N GLU A 14 25.81 -35.19 -0.88
CA GLU A 14 25.15 -36.43 -0.46
C GLU A 14 23.96 -36.13 0.47
N GLY A 15 24.16 -35.31 1.51
CA GLY A 15 23.08 -34.93 2.41
C GLY A 15 21.94 -34.15 1.72
N LEU A 16 22.24 -33.30 0.74
CA LEU A 16 21.20 -32.58 -0.02
C LEU A 16 20.43 -33.50 -0.97
N VAL A 17 21.08 -34.51 -1.56
CA VAL A 17 20.41 -35.53 -2.39
C VAL A 17 19.45 -36.37 -1.56
N GLU A 18 19.85 -36.76 -0.35
CA GLU A 18 18.98 -37.45 0.60
C GLU A 18 17.77 -36.60 0.99
N GLN A 19 17.99 -35.32 1.32
CA GLN A 19 16.92 -34.36 1.62
C GLN A 19 15.97 -34.15 0.43
N THR A 20 16.49 -34.20 -0.80
CA THR A 20 15.67 -34.12 -2.01
C THR A 20 14.78 -35.35 -2.15
N THR A 21 15.34 -36.53 -1.85
CA THR A 21 14.61 -37.81 -1.89
C THR A 21 13.50 -37.85 -0.83
N GLN A 22 13.72 -37.24 0.34
CA GLN A 22 12.73 -37.09 1.40
C GLN A 22 11.72 -35.95 1.13
N GLY A 23 11.97 -35.11 0.13
CA GLY A 23 11.14 -33.95 -0.21
C GLY A 23 11.34 -32.74 0.70
N SER A 24 12.30 -32.76 1.64
CA SER A 24 12.62 -31.60 2.49
C SER A 24 13.42 -30.53 1.75
N PHE A 25 14.12 -30.92 0.68
CA PHE A 25 14.80 -30.01 -0.23
C PHE A 25 14.17 -30.11 -1.63
N VAL A 26 13.73 -28.99 -2.19
CA VAL A 26 13.18 -28.93 -3.55
C VAL A 26 14.05 -27.97 -4.36
N PRO A 27 14.92 -28.47 -5.26
CA PRO A 27 15.74 -27.59 -6.08
C PRO A 27 14.87 -26.72 -6.98
N HIS A 28 15.13 -25.42 -7.02
CA HIS A 28 14.37 -24.49 -7.86
C HIS A 28 15.28 -23.49 -8.57
N GLY A 29 15.39 -23.63 -9.89
CA GLY A 29 16.16 -22.72 -10.73
C GLY A 29 17.62 -22.61 -10.30
N ARG A 30 18.00 -21.45 -9.73
CA ARG A 30 19.36 -21.17 -9.25
C ARG A 30 19.67 -21.79 -7.89
N ASP A 31 18.64 -22.14 -7.13
CA ASP A 31 18.76 -22.71 -5.80
C ASP A 31 18.74 -24.23 -5.91
N ASP A 32 19.81 -24.78 -6.50
CA ASP A 32 20.00 -26.21 -6.72
C ASP A 32 20.99 -26.83 -5.72
N ILE A 33 21.17 -28.15 -5.81
CA ILE A 33 22.04 -28.93 -4.92
C ILE A 33 23.48 -28.41 -4.98
N LEU A 34 24.00 -28.15 -6.18
CA LEU A 34 25.40 -27.76 -6.37
C LEU A 34 25.65 -26.34 -5.86
N THR A 35 24.74 -25.41 -6.09
CA THR A 35 24.81 -24.04 -5.59
C THR A 35 24.76 -24.01 -4.07
N THR A 36 23.88 -24.81 -3.48
CA THR A 36 23.76 -24.94 -2.02
C THR A 36 25.00 -25.59 -1.41
N ALA A 37 25.53 -26.66 -2.02
CA ALA A 37 26.70 -27.37 -1.53
C ALA A 37 27.96 -26.48 -1.57
N ILE A 38 28.21 -25.82 -2.71
CA ILE A 38 29.40 -24.97 -2.92
C ILE A 38 29.27 -23.62 -2.19
N GLY A 39 28.04 -23.15 -1.97
CA GLY A 39 27.77 -21.88 -1.28
C GLY A 39 28.11 -20.63 -2.11
N ARG A 40 28.19 -20.77 -3.44
CA ARG A 40 28.50 -19.66 -4.36
C ARG A 40 27.40 -19.52 -5.41
N PRO A 41 26.83 -18.32 -5.59
CA PRO A 41 25.89 -18.06 -6.68
C PRO A 41 26.50 -18.42 -8.03
N GLU A 42 25.68 -18.98 -8.92
CA GLU A 42 26.09 -19.27 -10.29
C GLU A 42 26.29 -17.98 -11.12
N HIS A 43 27.25 -18.02 -12.05
CA HIS A 43 27.50 -16.95 -13.01
C HIS A 43 26.33 -16.74 -13.98
N ALA A 44 26.11 -15.48 -14.37
CA ALA A 44 25.08 -15.17 -15.36
C ALA A 44 25.35 -15.89 -16.68
N GLY A 45 24.26 -16.32 -17.35
CA GLY A 45 24.34 -16.96 -18.66
C GLY A 45 24.89 -18.38 -18.66
N HIS A 46 25.06 -19.02 -17.50
CA HIS A 46 25.50 -20.41 -17.38
C HIS A 46 24.57 -21.18 -16.45
N VAL A 47 24.47 -22.50 -16.67
CA VAL A 47 23.80 -23.46 -15.79
C VAL A 47 24.82 -24.56 -15.44
N ARG A 48 24.98 -24.87 -14.15
CA ARG A 48 26.03 -25.77 -13.66
C ARG A 48 25.82 -27.17 -14.25
N GLY A 49 26.91 -27.79 -14.69
CA GLY A 49 26.88 -29.18 -15.21
C GLY A 49 26.28 -29.36 -16.60
N VAL A 50 25.71 -28.32 -17.22
CA VAL A 50 25.10 -28.40 -18.56
C VAL A 50 26.11 -28.14 -19.69
N GLY A 51 27.14 -27.34 -19.41
CA GLY A 51 28.16 -26.95 -20.39
C GLY A 51 27.67 -25.89 -21.39
N GLY A 52 28.59 -25.07 -21.91
CA GLY A 52 28.25 -23.91 -22.76
C GLY A 52 27.54 -22.77 -22.00
N SER A 53 27.13 -21.73 -22.72
CA SER A 53 26.47 -20.55 -22.14
C SER A 53 24.95 -20.67 -22.26
N TRP A 54 24.31 -21.24 -21.24
CA TRP A 54 22.87 -21.29 -21.11
C TRP A 54 22.37 -20.34 -20.04
N SER A 55 21.54 -19.37 -20.41
CA SER A 55 20.83 -18.58 -19.40
C SER A 55 19.79 -19.44 -18.68
N HIS A 56 19.57 -19.18 -17.39
CA HIS A 56 18.56 -19.87 -16.59
C HIS A 56 17.17 -19.81 -17.23
N ARG A 57 16.83 -18.69 -17.89
CA ARG A 57 15.58 -18.53 -18.64
C ARG A 57 15.47 -19.51 -19.81
N TYR A 58 16.56 -19.75 -20.53
CA TYR A 58 16.54 -20.66 -21.67
C TYR A 58 16.51 -22.11 -21.23
N TYR A 59 17.18 -22.45 -20.12
CA TYR A 59 17.27 -23.83 -19.64
C TYR A 59 16.04 -24.26 -18.82
N PHE A 60 15.65 -23.47 -17.81
CA PHE A 60 14.51 -23.78 -16.93
C PHE A 60 13.18 -23.20 -17.44
N GLY A 61 13.20 -22.46 -18.54
CA GLY A 61 12.05 -21.71 -19.04
C GLY A 61 11.94 -20.32 -18.40
N ALA A 62 11.21 -19.44 -19.08
CA ALA A 62 10.87 -18.15 -18.50
C ALA A 62 9.84 -18.36 -17.39
N PRO A 63 9.97 -17.67 -16.24
CA PRO A 63 8.88 -17.63 -15.29
C PRO A 63 7.62 -17.12 -16.01
N PRO A 64 6.44 -17.64 -15.69
CA PRO A 64 5.20 -17.20 -16.31
C PRO A 64 5.14 -15.67 -16.25
N SER A 65 4.89 -15.06 -17.41
CA SER A 65 4.74 -13.62 -17.50
C SER A 65 3.64 -13.21 -16.53
N ARG A 66 3.96 -12.34 -15.56
CA ARG A 66 2.97 -11.76 -14.63
C ARG A 66 1.88 -10.95 -15.36
N SER A 67 1.94 -10.87 -16.68
CA SER A 67 1.01 -10.15 -17.56
C SER A 67 -0.38 -10.78 -17.66
N SER A 68 -0.63 -12.00 -17.16
CA SER A 68 -1.97 -12.61 -17.23
C SER A 68 -2.62 -12.90 -15.88
N THR A 69 -2.04 -12.42 -14.77
CA THR A 69 -2.62 -12.58 -13.42
C THR A 69 -2.72 -11.28 -12.61
N ILE A 70 -2.48 -10.12 -13.24
CA ILE A 70 -2.96 -8.82 -12.72
C ILE A 70 -4.35 -8.56 -13.32
N ASP A 71 -5.26 -9.52 -13.19
CA ASP A 71 -6.68 -9.31 -13.47
C ASP A 71 -7.57 -9.92 -12.38
N SER A 72 -6.96 -10.31 -11.27
CA SER A 72 -7.66 -10.76 -10.06
C SER A 72 -6.93 -10.29 -8.81
N CYS A 73 -6.48 -9.03 -8.80
CA CYS A 73 -6.53 -8.29 -7.53
C CYS A 73 -8.00 -8.38 -7.11
N SER A 74 -8.28 -9.24 -6.13
CA SER A 74 -9.61 -9.78 -5.83
C SER A 74 -10.67 -8.69 -5.95
N GLN A 75 -11.77 -8.95 -6.66
CA GLN A 75 -12.91 -8.05 -6.71
C GLN A 75 -13.34 -7.59 -5.31
N GLU A 76 -13.09 -8.43 -4.30
CA GLU A 76 -13.26 -8.14 -2.89
C GLU A 76 -12.32 -7.03 -2.38
N ALA A 77 -11.03 -7.04 -2.77
CA ALA A 77 -10.08 -5.98 -2.42
C ALA A 77 -10.48 -4.63 -3.02
N MET A 78 -11.02 -4.63 -4.25
CA MET A 78 -11.57 -3.41 -4.86
C MET A 78 -12.82 -2.90 -4.12
N GLN A 79 -13.75 -3.80 -3.78
CA GLN A 79 -14.95 -3.45 -2.99
C GLN A 79 -14.58 -2.92 -1.59
N ILE A 80 -13.58 -3.51 -0.92
CA ILE A 80 -13.10 -3.03 0.37
C ILE A 80 -12.52 -1.62 0.25
N MET A 81 -11.72 -1.36 -0.79
CA MET A 81 -11.19 -0.01 -1.04
C MET A 81 -12.30 1.00 -1.35
N GLU A 82 -13.30 0.62 -2.13
CA GLU A 82 -14.45 1.47 -2.47
C GLU A 82 -15.28 1.83 -1.23
N MET A 83 -15.64 0.83 -0.41
CA MET A 83 -16.38 1.03 0.84
C MET A 83 -15.63 1.95 1.82
N HIS A 84 -14.31 1.74 1.98
CA HIS A 84 -13.50 2.59 2.84
C HIS A 84 -13.41 4.02 2.30
N PHE A 85 -13.38 4.21 0.99
CA PHE A 85 -13.38 5.54 0.38
C PHE A 85 -14.71 6.27 0.60
N GLU A 86 -15.84 5.58 0.43
CA GLU A 86 -17.18 6.13 0.70
C GLU A 86 -17.35 6.52 2.17
N GLU A 87 -16.88 5.69 3.10
CA GLU A 87 -16.92 5.99 4.53
C GLU A 87 -16.09 7.24 4.85
N LYS A 88 -14.89 7.36 4.28
CA LYS A 88 -14.05 8.55 4.46
C LYS A 88 -14.74 9.82 3.94
N LEU A 89 -15.43 9.75 2.80
CA LEU A 89 -16.16 10.90 2.27
C LEU A 89 -17.33 11.32 3.17
N LYS A 90 -18.09 10.36 3.70
CA LYS A 90 -19.19 10.64 4.64
C LYS A 90 -18.67 11.30 5.91
N ASN A 91 -17.59 10.77 6.49
CA ASN A 91 -16.96 11.35 7.68
C ASN A 91 -16.49 12.79 7.43
N ILE A 92 -15.87 13.06 6.28
CA ILE A 92 -15.44 14.42 5.92
C ILE A 92 -16.64 15.36 5.80
N GLN A 93 -17.74 14.91 5.21
CA GLN A 93 -18.96 15.71 5.06
C GLN A 93 -19.60 16.03 6.41
N GLU A 94 -19.71 15.03 7.31
CA GLU A 94 -20.23 15.24 8.67
C GLU A 94 -19.33 16.17 9.50
N GLU A 95 -18.01 16.01 9.42
CA GLU A 95 -17.07 16.91 10.08
C GLU A 95 -17.24 18.35 9.60
N PHE A 96 -17.47 18.54 8.31
CA PHE A 96 -17.68 19.86 7.72
C PHE A 96 -18.98 20.49 8.23
N GLU A 97 -20.07 19.73 8.26
CA GLU A 97 -21.38 20.20 8.74
C GLU A 97 -21.30 20.59 10.23
N GLN A 98 -20.68 19.76 11.07
CA GLN A 98 -20.50 20.06 12.49
C GLN A 98 -19.69 21.34 12.70
N LYS A 99 -18.57 21.50 11.97
CA LYS A 99 -17.75 22.72 12.04
C LYS A 99 -18.54 23.94 11.58
N PHE A 100 -19.38 23.80 10.56
CA PHE A 100 -20.22 24.87 10.05
C PHE A 100 -21.27 25.30 11.08
N GLU A 101 -21.95 24.36 11.72
CA GLU A 101 -22.96 24.65 12.75
C GLU A 101 -22.34 25.31 13.99
N LEU A 102 -21.18 24.82 14.45
CA LEU A 102 -20.44 25.44 15.55
C LEU A 102 -20.05 26.90 15.23
N LEU A 103 -19.59 27.15 13.99
CA LEU A 103 -19.25 28.49 13.54
C LEU A 103 -20.47 29.41 13.49
N ALA A 104 -21.62 28.91 13.04
CA ALA A 104 -22.87 29.66 13.00
C ALA A 104 -23.36 30.03 14.41
N ARG A 105 -23.30 29.09 15.37
CA ARG A 105 -23.67 29.34 16.78
C ARG A 105 -22.76 30.39 17.44
N SER A 106 -21.45 30.33 17.18
CA SER A 106 -20.49 31.30 17.73
C SER A 106 -20.77 32.74 17.27
N GLN A 107 -21.27 32.94 16.04
CA GLN A 107 -21.60 34.29 15.53
C GLN A 107 -22.91 34.85 16.10
N GLN A 108 -23.83 34.00 16.59
CA GLN A 108 -25.06 34.46 17.24
C GLN A 108 -24.81 34.98 18.67
N GLN A 109 -23.73 34.56 19.31
CA GLN A 109 -23.40 34.97 20.68
C GLN A 109 -22.72 36.35 20.76
N THR A 110 -22.15 36.85 19.65
CA THR A 110 -21.49 38.17 19.59
C THR A 110 -22.45 39.34 19.30
N THR A 111 -23.73 39.09 19.01
CA THR A 111 -24.71 40.15 18.63
C THR A 111 -25.65 40.61 19.76
N VAL A 112 -25.51 40.11 21.00
CA VAL A 112 -26.44 40.41 22.11
C VAL A 112 -25.86 41.31 23.22
N ALA A 113 -24.65 41.86 23.07
CA ALA A 113 -24.08 42.83 24.02
C ALA A 113 -23.63 44.12 23.34
N HIS A 114 -24.56 44.87 22.76
CA HIS A 114 -24.46 46.33 22.74
C HIS A 114 -25.79 46.89 23.21
N ASP A 115 -25.88 47.07 24.52
CA ASP A 115 -27.04 47.57 25.25
C ASP A 115 -27.34 49.01 24.80
N GLY A 116 -28.56 49.21 24.31
CA GLY A 116 -29.03 50.47 23.78
C GLY A 116 -29.30 51.46 24.91
N VAL A 117 -28.40 52.42 25.10
CA VAL A 117 -28.67 53.61 25.91
C VAL A 117 -29.74 54.45 25.20
N ARG A 118 -31.00 54.27 25.61
CA ARG A 118 -32.16 54.98 25.12
C ARG A 118 -32.35 56.28 25.92
N VAL A 119 -31.83 57.40 25.43
CA VAL A 119 -32.16 58.73 25.98
C VAL A 119 -33.37 59.28 25.23
N SER A 120 -34.48 59.41 25.95
CA SER A 120 -35.75 59.97 25.45
C SER A 120 -35.94 61.39 26.00
N THR A 121 -36.15 62.36 25.12
CA THR A 121 -36.76 63.66 25.47
C THR A 121 -37.78 64.11 24.42
N LYS A 122 -39.05 63.93 24.81
CA LYS A 122 -40.23 64.79 24.60
C LYS A 122 -40.49 65.44 23.21
N ARG A 123 -41.48 64.85 22.53
CA ARG A 123 -42.77 65.44 22.07
C ARG A 123 -42.81 66.93 21.65
N SER A 124 -43.14 67.20 20.38
CA SER A 124 -44.13 68.21 19.98
C SER A 124 -44.54 68.07 18.49
N CYS A 125 -45.79 68.42 18.19
CA CYS A 125 -46.56 68.35 16.93
C CYS A 125 -45.93 69.21 15.79
N ALA A 126 -46.28 69.14 14.49
CA ALA A 126 -47.54 68.84 13.79
C ALA A 126 -47.28 68.40 12.32
N ALA A 127 -48.31 67.90 11.64
CA ALA A 127 -48.35 67.61 10.19
C ALA A 127 -49.20 68.68 9.46
N PRO A 128 -49.32 68.67 8.12
CA PRO A 128 -48.37 68.43 7.03
C PRO A 128 -48.33 69.65 6.06
N ASP A 129 -47.53 69.64 5.00
CA ASP A 129 -47.89 70.39 3.78
C ASP A 129 -47.38 69.67 2.51
N PRO A 130 -48.25 69.40 1.52
CA PRO A 130 -47.87 68.88 0.22
C PRO A 130 -47.76 70.03 -0.80
N LEU A 131 -46.73 69.94 -1.66
CA LEU A 131 -46.49 70.74 -2.87
C LEU A 131 -45.99 72.18 -2.67
N GLY A 132 -44.76 72.39 -3.15
CA GLY A 132 -44.14 73.65 -3.50
C GLY A 132 -42.93 73.36 -4.38
#